data_AF-A0A5Y0S7S5-F1
#
_entry.id   AF-A0A5Y0S7S5-F1
#
_cell.length_a   1.000
_cell.length_b   1.000
_cell.length_c   1.000
_cell.angle_alpha   90.00
_cell.angle_beta   90.00
_cell.angle_gamma   90.00
#
_symmetry.space_group_name_H-M   'P 1'
#
loop_
_entity.id
_entity.type
_entity.pdbx_description
1 polymer ?
#
loop_
_entity_poly.entity_id
_entity_poly.type
_entity_poly.pdbx_seq_one_letter_code
_entity_poly.pdbx_strand_id
1 'polypeptide(L)'
;MTTVFNPEFPLPSDDPLITATPVEDENRPDFWPRHFRGIPQWILLEPRIFAWTDRLCADYRGGIWQFYTLSNGGAFMAPEANDGDDVWSLYNGMNGNGTDMSPEAAGIAA
;
A
#
# COMPACT_ATOMS: atom_id res chain seq x y z
N MET A 1 -35.96 -6.23 -33.26
CA MET A 1 -34.48 -6.20 -33.31
C MET A 1 -34.01 -5.81 -31.91
N THR A 2 -33.57 -6.80 -31.14
CA THR A 2 -33.13 -6.62 -29.76
C THR A 2 -31.61 -6.60 -29.77
N THR A 3 -31.00 -5.43 -29.55
CA THR A 3 -29.55 -5.33 -29.44
C THR A 3 -29.17 -5.69 -28.01
N VAL A 4 -28.54 -6.86 -27.84
CA VAL A 4 -27.95 -7.29 -26.57
C VAL A 4 -26.67 -6.50 -26.39
N PHE A 5 -26.60 -5.68 -25.33
CA PHE A 5 -25.37 -5.05 -24.88
C PHE A 5 -24.53 -6.15 -24.22
N ASN A 6 -23.46 -6.58 -24.88
CA ASN A 6 -22.47 -7.49 -24.30
C ASN A 6 -21.35 -6.61 -23.71
N PRO A 7 -21.25 -6.43 -22.38
CA PRO A 7 -20.08 -5.81 -21.80
C PRO A 7 -18.94 -6.82 -21.93
N GLU A 8 -18.14 -6.70 -22.99
CA GLU A 8 -16.85 -7.41 -23.05
C GLU A 8 -16.03 -6.95 -21.84
N PHE A 9 -15.94 -7.81 -20.83
CA PHE A 9 -14.93 -7.68 -19.80
C PHE A 9 -13.56 -7.68 -20.52
N PRO A 10 -12.69 -6.70 -20.23
CA PRO A 10 -11.36 -6.68 -20.84
C PRO A 10 -10.68 -8.04 -20.60
N LEU A 11 -10.11 -8.61 -21.65
CA LEU A 11 -9.36 -9.85 -21.57
C LEU A 11 -8.30 -9.75 -20.48
N PRO A 12 -8.00 -10.83 -19.74
CA PRO A 12 -6.94 -10.83 -18.76
C PRO A 12 -5.65 -10.39 -19.47
N SER A 13 -5.08 -9.29 -18.99
CA SER A 13 -3.78 -8.80 -19.43
C SER A 13 -2.74 -9.90 -19.22
N ASP A 14 -1.93 -10.18 -20.24
CA ASP A 14 -0.78 -11.12 -20.17
C ASP A 14 0.38 -10.57 -19.29
N ASP A 15 0.09 -9.53 -18.51
CA ASP A 15 1.02 -8.93 -17.58
C ASP A 15 1.27 -9.90 -16.42
N PRO A 16 2.54 -10.10 -16.03
CA PRO A 16 2.87 -11.00 -14.93
C PRO A 16 2.20 -10.51 -13.65
N LEU A 17 1.45 -11.43 -13.00
CA LEU A 17 0.77 -11.16 -11.74
C LEU A 17 1.79 -10.76 -10.67
N ILE A 18 1.62 -9.56 -10.10
CA ILE A 18 2.43 -9.08 -8.98
C ILE A 18 1.78 -9.57 -7.69
N THR A 19 2.54 -10.32 -6.89
CA THR A 19 2.09 -10.83 -5.59
C THR A 19 2.92 -10.21 -4.48
N ALA A 20 2.27 -9.94 -3.34
CA ALA A 20 2.90 -9.49 -2.11
C ALA A 20 3.14 -10.68 -1.17
N THR A 21 4.29 -10.71 -0.52
CA THR A 21 4.64 -11.71 0.50
C THR A 21 5.10 -10.98 1.77
N PRO A 22 4.51 -11.29 2.94
CA PRO A 22 4.91 -10.65 4.19
C PRO A 22 6.35 -11.04 4.56
N VAL A 23 7.07 -10.11 5.16
CA VAL A 23 8.44 -10.31 5.65
C VAL A 23 8.39 -10.82 7.08
N GLU A 24 9.05 -11.95 7.33
CA GLU A 24 9.19 -12.54 8.67
C GLU A 24 9.93 -11.58 9.63
N ASP A 25 9.60 -11.66 10.91
CA ASP A 25 10.10 -10.75 11.93
C ASP A 25 11.63 -10.71 12.02
N GLU A 26 12.30 -11.85 11.84
CA GLU A 26 13.76 -11.95 11.84
C GLU A 26 14.42 -11.14 10.72
N ASN A 27 13.71 -10.92 9.62
CA ASN A 27 14.23 -10.24 8.43
C ASN A 27 13.90 -8.73 8.40
N ARG A 28 13.04 -8.25 9.30
CA ARG A 28 12.60 -6.84 9.35
C ARG A 28 13.73 -5.83 9.55
N PRO A 29 14.75 -6.07 10.41
CA PRO A 29 15.85 -5.11 10.59
C PRO A 29 16.63 -4.83 9.30
N ASP A 30 16.70 -5.83 8.41
CA ASP A 30 17.46 -5.74 7.16
C ASP A 30 16.60 -5.33 5.96
N PHE A 31 15.28 -5.12 6.14
CA PHE A 31 14.35 -4.82 5.05
C PHE A 31 14.76 -3.56 4.26
N TRP A 32 14.82 -2.40 4.90
CA TRP A 32 15.20 -1.15 4.25
C TRP A 32 16.59 -1.16 3.60
N PRO A 33 17.67 -1.60 4.28
CA PRO A 33 18.99 -1.65 3.64
C PRO A 33 19.05 -2.69 2.52
N ARG A 34 18.30 -3.79 2.57
CA ARG A 34 18.27 -4.77 1.48
C ARG A 34 17.68 -4.19 0.20
N HIS A 35 16.58 -3.43 0.31
CA HIS A 35 15.84 -2.92 -0.85
C HIS A 35 16.28 -1.53 -1.31
N PHE A 36 16.67 -0.63 -0.39
CA PHE A 36 16.81 0.80 -0.67
C PHE A 36 18.18 1.39 -0.30
N ARG A 37 19.18 0.59 0.13
CA ARG A 37 20.52 1.11 0.54
C ARG A 37 21.20 2.03 -0.48
N GLY A 38 20.92 1.86 -1.77
CA GLY A 38 21.48 2.68 -2.85
C GLY A 38 20.86 4.07 -2.97
N ILE A 39 19.77 4.35 -2.26
CA ILE A 39 19.05 5.61 -2.31
C ILE A 39 19.50 6.51 -1.16
N PRO A 40 19.95 7.75 -1.42
CA PRO A 40 20.26 8.71 -0.37
C PRO A 40 19.07 8.87 0.59
N GLN A 41 19.35 8.93 1.89
CA GLN A 41 18.32 9.10 2.94
C GLN A 41 17.29 7.95 3.04
N TRP A 42 17.59 6.74 2.57
CA TRP A 42 16.70 5.58 2.69
C TRP A 42 16.22 5.33 4.14
N ILE A 43 17.03 5.68 5.14
CA ILE A 43 16.68 5.57 6.57
C ILE A 43 15.46 6.42 6.97
N LEU A 44 15.08 7.41 6.14
CA LEU A 44 13.93 8.27 6.38
C LEU A 44 12.63 7.77 5.71
N LEU A 45 12.66 6.66 4.97
CA LEU A 45 11.49 6.16 4.25
C LEU A 45 10.34 5.84 5.21
N GLU A 46 10.61 5.04 6.24
CA GLU A 46 9.59 4.65 7.22
C GLU A 46 9.00 5.86 7.97
N PRO A 47 9.79 6.77 8.57
CA PRO A 47 9.25 7.99 9.16
C PRO A 47 8.44 8.87 8.20
N ARG A 48 8.79 8.88 6.91
CA ARG A 48 8.06 9.65 5.89
C ARG A 48 6.73 9.01 5.56
N ILE A 49 6.67 7.69 5.45
CA ILE A 49 5.42 6.95 5.21
C ILE A 49 4.44 7.25 6.36
N PHE A 50 4.89 7.15 7.62
CA PHE A 50 4.05 7.52 8.77
C PHE A 50 3.55 8.96 8.72
N ALA A 51 4.41 9.91 8.35
CA ALA A 51 4.03 11.31 8.23
C ALA A 51 3.03 11.56 7.09
N TRP A 52 3.13 10.82 5.99
CA TRP A 52 2.15 10.88 4.91
C TRP A 52 0.81 10.27 5.32
N THR A 53 0.81 9.14 6.01
CA THR A 53 -0.42 8.53 6.52
C THR A 53 -1.13 9.46 7.51
N ASP A 54 -0.39 10.07 8.45
CA ASP A 54 -0.93 11.07 9.39
C ASP A 54 -1.54 12.28 8.68
N ARG A 55 -0.92 12.72 7.58
CA ARG A 55 -1.43 13.84 6.77
C ARG A 55 -2.69 13.46 5.98
N LEU A 56 -2.76 12.23 5.47
CA LEU A 56 -3.84 11.78 4.59
C LEU A 56 -5.06 11.29 5.37
N CYS A 57 -4.86 10.66 6.52
CA CYS A 57 -5.92 10.05 7.31
C CYS A 57 -6.05 10.75 8.67
N ALA A 58 -7.13 11.53 8.84
CA ALA A 58 -7.36 12.30 10.07
C ALA A 58 -7.57 11.42 11.30
N ASP A 59 -8.04 10.18 11.11
CA ASP A 59 -8.31 9.22 12.17
C ASP A 59 -7.13 8.29 12.44
N TYR A 60 -6.01 8.46 11.73
CA TYR A 60 -4.82 7.64 11.95
C TYR A 60 -4.24 7.88 13.35
N ARG A 61 -4.00 6.80 14.08
CA ARG A 61 -3.44 6.81 15.45
C ARG A 61 -2.12 6.08 15.56
N GLY A 62 -1.46 5.80 14.43
CA GLY A 62 -0.40 4.80 14.38
C GLY A 62 -0.97 3.41 14.15
N GLY A 63 -0.19 2.40 14.51
CA GLY A 63 -0.55 0.99 14.37
C GLY A 63 0.68 0.12 14.22
N ILE A 64 0.46 -1.20 14.17
CA ILE A 64 1.49 -2.14 13.73
C ILE A 64 1.51 -2.09 12.21
N TRP A 65 2.69 -1.94 11.62
CA TRP A 65 2.87 -2.00 10.19
C TRP A 65 3.58 -3.28 9.82
N GLN A 66 3.17 -3.93 8.74
CA GLN A 66 3.81 -5.10 8.19
C GLN A 66 4.62 -4.72 6.95
N PHE A 67 5.74 -5.40 6.73
CA PHE A 67 6.59 -5.21 5.56
C PHE A 67 6.28 -6.29 4.53
N TYR A 68 6.29 -5.92 3.26
CA TYR A 68 5.98 -6.81 2.16
C TYR A 68 7.02 -6.70 1.06
N THR A 69 7.40 -7.84 0.49
CA THR A 69 8.16 -7.92 -0.76
C THR A 69 7.24 -8.29 -1.90
N LEU A 70 7.48 -7.72 -3.08
CA LEU A 70 6.72 -7.98 -4.28
C LEU A 70 7.49 -8.92 -5.23
N SER A 71 6.77 -9.78 -5.96
CA SER A 71 7.36 -10.71 -6.94
C SER A 71 8.17 -10.02 -8.05
N ASN A 72 7.91 -8.73 -8.31
CA ASN A 72 8.65 -7.91 -9.27
C ASN A 72 9.91 -7.24 -8.68
N GLY A 73 10.30 -7.57 -7.44
CA GLY A 73 11.44 -6.99 -6.73
C GLY A 73 11.13 -5.71 -5.96
N GLY A 74 9.89 -5.22 -6.01
CA GLY A 74 9.43 -4.11 -5.20
C GLY A 74 9.28 -4.46 -3.72
N ALA A 75 9.06 -3.44 -2.89
CA ALA A 75 8.85 -3.58 -1.46
C ALA A 75 7.99 -2.41 -0.97
N PHE A 76 7.12 -2.68 -0.01
CA PHE A 76 6.28 -1.66 0.65
C PHE A 76 6.02 -2.05 2.10
N MET A 77 5.38 -1.15 2.84
CA MET A 77 4.83 -1.44 4.17
C MET A 77 3.38 -0.98 4.22
N ALA A 78 2.56 -1.68 5.00
CA ALA A 78 1.17 -1.33 5.21
C ALA A 78 0.76 -1.59 6.67
N PRO A 79 -0.21 -0.84 7.22
CA PRO A 79 -0.79 -1.16 8.51
C PRO A 79 -1.38 -2.57 8.52
N GLU A 80 -1.24 -3.25 9.64
CA GLU A 80 -1.93 -4.51 9.91
C GLU A 80 -3.44 -4.27 9.92
N ALA A 81 -4.18 -4.97 9.05
CA ALA A 81 -5.63 -4.93 9.06
C ALA A 81 -6.16 -5.87 10.15
N ASN A 82 -7.00 -5.36 11.06
CA ASN A 82 -7.75 -6.24 11.95
C ASN A 82 -8.90 -6.87 11.18
N ASP A 83 -9.03 -8.20 11.24
CA ASP A 83 -10.17 -9.05 10.82
C ASP A 83 -11.21 -8.45 9.83
N GLY A 84 -10.74 -7.85 8.74
CA GLY A 84 -11.46 -7.69 7.47
C GLY A 84 -12.27 -6.42 7.21
N ASP A 85 -12.67 -5.64 8.22
CA ASP A 85 -13.68 -4.58 8.05
C ASP A 85 -13.21 -3.15 8.42
N ASP A 86 -11.93 -2.96 8.73
CA ASP A 86 -11.41 -1.62 8.99
C ASP A 86 -11.43 -0.79 7.68
N VAL A 87 -12.12 0.35 7.72
CA VAL A 87 -12.19 1.33 6.61
C VAL A 87 -11.64 2.65 7.10
N TRP A 88 -10.66 3.18 6.37
CA TRP A 88 -10.02 4.46 6.68
C TRP A 88 -10.44 5.51 5.65
N SER A 89 -10.94 6.64 6.15
CA SER A 89 -11.23 7.82 5.32
C SER A 89 -9.96 8.65 5.14
N LEU A 90 -9.51 8.77 3.88
CA LEU A 90 -8.34 9.55 3.50
C LEU A 90 -8.78 10.80 2.72
N TYR A 91 -8.06 11.90 2.93
CA TYR A 91 -8.22 13.14 2.19
C TYR A 91 -6.86 13.72 1.79
N ASN A 92 -6.68 13.95 0.49
CA ASN A 92 -5.49 14.59 -0.04
C ASN A 92 -5.77 16.07 -0.32
N GLY A 93 -5.38 16.94 0.62
CA GLY A 93 -5.53 18.39 0.46
C GLY A 93 -4.74 19.01 -0.70
N MET A 94 -3.80 18.29 -1.34
CA MET A 94 -3.06 18.80 -2.50
C MET A 94 -3.84 18.68 -3.81
N ASN A 95 -4.76 17.72 -3.91
CA ASN A 95 -5.60 17.53 -5.11
C ASN A 95 -7.11 17.68 -4.82
N GLY A 96 -7.50 17.78 -3.56
CA GLY A 96 -8.88 17.99 -3.12
C GLY A 96 -9.74 16.73 -3.07
N ASN A 97 -9.17 15.54 -3.30
CA ASN A 97 -9.91 14.28 -3.34
C ASN A 97 -9.93 13.59 -1.97
N GLY A 98 -11.05 12.96 -1.65
CA GLY A 98 -11.18 12.04 -0.53
C GLY A 98 -11.68 10.67 -0.98
N THR A 99 -11.35 9.63 -0.22
CA THR A 99 -11.78 8.25 -0.49
C THR A 99 -11.72 7.43 0.79
N ASP A 100 -12.57 6.42 0.85
CA ASP A 100 -12.52 5.39 1.87
C ASP A 100 -11.77 4.18 1.31
N MET A 101 -10.86 3.60 2.09
CA MET A 101 -10.08 2.42 1.68
C MET A 101 -9.64 1.58 2.87
N SER A 102 -9.18 0.36 2.61
CA SER A 102 -8.62 -0.51 3.65
C SER A 102 -7.30 0.05 4.21
N PRO A 103 -6.87 -0.39 5.41
CA PRO A 103 -5.56 -0.03 5.95
C PRO A 103 -4.43 -0.39 4.99
N GLU A 104 -4.50 -1.57 4.35
CA GLU A 104 -3.52 -1.98 3.34
C GLU A 104 -3.42 -1.00 2.18
N ALA A 105 -4.57 -0.60 1.60
CA ALA A 105 -4.61 0.36 0.53
C ALA A 105 -4.07 1.74 0.97
N ALA A 106 -4.36 2.15 2.21
CA ALA A 106 -3.84 3.39 2.78
C ALA A 106 -2.31 3.35 2.94
N GLY A 107 -1.77 2.21 3.35
CA GLY A 107 -0.32 1.98 3.42
C GLY A 107 0.38 2.03 2.06
N ILE A 108 -0.26 1.48 1.01
CA ILE A 108 0.25 1.56 -0.37
C ILE A 108 0.21 3.00 -0.90
N ALA A 109 -0.77 3.81 -0.48
CA ALA A 109 -0.97 5.17 -0.98
C ALA A 109 -0.11 6.25 -0.30
N ALA A 110 0.42 5.98 0.91
CA ALA A 110 1.21 6.91 1.72
C ALA A 110 2.65 7.09 1.19
#